data_AF-A0A359IH96-F1
#
_entry.id   AF-A0A359IH96-F1
#
_cell.length_a   1.000
_cell.length_b   1.000
_cell.length_c   1.000
_cell.angle_alpha   90.00
_cell.angle_beta   90.00
_cell.angle_gamma   90.00
#
_symmetry.space_group_name_H-M   'P 1'
#
loop_
_entity.id
_entity.type
_entity.pdbx_description
1 polymer ?
#
loop_
_entity_poly.entity_id
_entity_poly.type
_entity_poly.pdbx_seq_one_letter_code
_entity_poly.pdbx_strand_id
1 'polypeptide(L)' 'MIVERYNFSKNPKLVINYKCVGELLTSEGIGVFPVTVVDGKIEKTRSYLTNDEIYKFITNKINIYELLS' A
#
# COMPACT_ATOMS: atom_id res chain seq x y z
N MET A 1 11.44 -0.71 8.75
CA MET A 1 10.23 -0.57 7.90
C MET A 1 9.25 0.32 8.63
N ILE A 2 8.68 1.34 7.96
CA ILE A 2 7.71 2.25 8.56
C ILE A 2 6.38 2.01 7.83
N VAL A 3 5.29 1.86 8.58
CA VAL A 3 3.93 1.73 8.03
C VAL A 3 3.15 2.95 8.47
N GLU A 4 2.66 3.72 7.49
CA GLU A 4 1.87 4.92 7.73
C GLU A 4 0.45 4.70 7.20
N ARG A 5 -0.55 5.12 7.98
CA ARG A 5 -1.97 5.05 7.60
C ARG A 5 -2.55 6.45 7.54
N TYR A 6 -3.00 6.84 6.36
CA TYR A 6 -3.72 8.09 6.16
C TYR A 6 -5.22 7.82 6.03
N ASN A 7 -6.01 8.71 6.63
CA ASN A 7 -7.46 8.70 6.49
C ASN A 7 -7.85 9.87 5.57
N PHE A 8 -8.61 9.57 4.50
CA PHE A 8 -9.04 10.57 3.53
C PHE A 8 -9.81 11.73 4.18
N SER A 9 -10.67 11.47 5.16
CA SER A 9 -11.45 12.50 5.87
C SER A 9 -10.59 13.44 6.72
N LYS A 10 -9.45 12.95 7.26
CA LYS A 10 -8.56 13.77 8.11
C LYS A 10 -7.45 14.45 7.30
N ASN A 11 -6.96 13.78 6.26
CA ASN A 11 -5.76 14.17 5.53
C ASN A 11 -5.94 14.06 4.00
N PRO A 12 -6.96 14.69 3.38
CA PRO A 12 -7.29 14.49 1.98
C PRO A 12 -6.16 14.91 1.04
N LYS A 13 -5.47 16.01 1.34
CA LYS A 13 -4.35 16.53 0.53
C LYS A 13 -3.18 15.54 0.46
N LEU A 14 -2.84 14.90 1.58
CA LEU A 14 -1.76 13.90 1.61
C LEU A 14 -2.11 12.70 0.74
N VAL A 15 -3.36 12.22 0.81
CA VAL A 15 -3.82 11.07 0.02
C VAL A 15 -3.80 11.35 -1.49
N ILE A 16 -4.22 12.55 -1.92
CA ILE A 16 -4.26 12.95 -3.34
C ILE A 16 -2.86 13.24 -3.89
N ASN A 17 -1.94 13.73 -3.05
CA ASN A 17 -0.57 14.06 -3.48
C ASN A 17 0.27 12.82 -3.80
N TYR A 18 -0.10 11.63 -3.33
CA TYR A 18 0.51 10.39 -3.82
C TYR A 18 0.04 10.12 -5.24
N LYS A 19 0.91 10.35 -6.22
CA LYS A 19 0.59 10.31 -7.66
C LYS A 19 -0.27 9.11 -8.06
N CYS A 20 0.15 7.89 -7.69
CA CYS A 20 -0.57 6.67 -8.04
C CYS A 20 -1.98 6.61 -7.42
N VAL A 21 -2.14 7.09 -6.18
CA VAL A 21 -3.44 7.14 -5.49
C VAL A 21 -4.32 8.23 -6.09
N GLY A 22 -3.77 9.40 -6.41
CA GLY A 22 -4.48 10.48 -7.09
C GLY A 22 -5.04 10.03 -8.44
N GLU A 23 -4.21 9.41 -9.28
CA GLU A 23 -4.61 8.84 -10.58
C GLU A 23 -5.71 7.77 -10.43
N LEU A 24 -5.57 6.87 -9.45
CA LEU A 24 -6.57 5.84 -9.15
C LEU A 24 -7.91 6.47 -8.73
N LEU A 25 -7.89 7.48 -7.87
CA LEU A 25 -9.10 8.17 -7.42
C LEU A 25 -9.78 8.95 -8.56
N THR A 26 -9.01 9.54 -9.47
CA THR A 26 -9.56 10.19 -10.66
C THR A 26 -10.22 9.18 -11.60
N SER A 27 -9.67 7.97 -11.73
CA SER A 27 -10.19 6.94 -12.63
C SER A 27 -11.38 6.15 -12.07
N GLU A 28 -11.32 5.77 -10.78
CA GLU A 28 -12.27 4.81 -10.18
C GLU A 28 -13.10 5.41 -9.03
N GLY A 29 -12.80 6.65 -8.62
CA GLY A 29 -13.49 7.34 -7.54
C GLY A 29 -13.15 6.80 -6.14
N ILE A 30 -13.93 7.23 -5.15
CA ILE A 30 -13.68 6.92 -3.73
C ILE A 30 -13.96 5.45 -3.36
N GLY A 31 -14.64 4.70 -4.22
CA GLY A 31 -14.99 3.29 -3.99
C GLY A 31 -13.80 2.34 -3.95
N VAL A 32 -12.59 2.82 -4.28
CA VAL A 32 -11.35 2.03 -4.23
C VAL A 32 -10.75 1.88 -2.84
N PHE A 33 -11.22 2.65 -1.85
CA PHE A 33 -10.69 2.54 -0.49
C PHE A 33 -11.11 1.22 0.19
N PRO A 34 -10.25 0.67 1.09
CA PRO A 34 -8.89 1.10 1.40
C PRO A 34 -7.88 0.78 0.28
N VAL A 35 -6.85 1.62 0.12
CA VAL A 35 -5.76 1.43 -0.85
C VAL A 35 -4.46 1.15 -0.09
N THR A 36 -3.73 0.12 -0.50
CA THR A 36 -2.40 -0.22 0.04
C THR A 36 -1.34 0.04 -1.01
N VAL A 37 -0.32 0.81 -0.62
CA VAL A 37 0.80 1.17 -1.48
C VAL A 37 2.08 0.62 -0.87
N VAL A 38 2.88 -0.10 -1.65
CA VAL A 38 4.20 -0.62 -1.26
C VAL A 38 5.21 -0.18 -2.31
N ASP A 39 6.34 0.40 -1.86
CA ASP A 39 7.39 0.93 -2.74
C ASP A 39 6.87 1.81 -3.90
N GLY A 40 5.84 2.63 -3.61
CA GLY A 40 5.21 3.55 -4.56
C GLY A 40 4.20 2.93 -5.53
N LYS A 41 3.95 1.61 -5.44
CA LYS A 41 3.01 0.87 -6.29
C LYS A 41 1.76 0.48 -5.53
N ILE A 42 0.63 0.47 -6.23
CA ILE A 42 -0.66 0.03 -5.66
C ILE A 42 -0.66 -1.50 -5.65
N GLU A 43 -0.62 -2.08 -4.47
CA GLU A 43 -0.63 -3.54 -4.28
C GLU A 43 -2.04 -4.07 -4.06
N LYS A 44 -2.92 -3.28 -3.43
CA LYS A 44 -4.30 -3.69 -3.15
C LYS A 44 -5.25 -2.52 -3.02
N THR A 45 -6.49 -2.73 -3.44
CA THR A 45 -7.60 -1.77 -3.29
C THR A 45 -8.83 -2.49 -2.71
N ARG A 46 -9.83 -1.73 -2.24
CA ARG A 46 -11.16 -2.18 -1.77
C ARG A 46 -11.15 -3.12 -0.55
N SER A 47 -9.98 -3.50 -0.07
CA SER A 47 -9.81 -4.43 1.04
C SER A 47 -8.43 -4.30 1.65
N TYR A 48 -8.31 -4.65 2.92
CA TYR A 48 -7.02 -4.70 3.60
C TYR A 48 -6.19 -5.90 3.13
N LEU A 49 -4.88 -5.80 3.30
CA LEU A 49 -4.01 -6.96 3.17
C LEU A 49 -4.36 -8.02 4.22
N THR A 50 -4.20 -9.29 3.86
CA THR A 50 -4.22 -10.40 4.81
C THR A 50 -2.88 -10.49 5.55
N ASN A 51 -2.85 -11.21 6.66
CA ASN A 51 -1.61 -11.46 7.40
C ASN A 51 -0.53 -12.11 6.50
N ASP A 52 -0.93 -13.02 5.62
CA ASP A 52 0.00 -13.68 4.68
C ASP A 52 0.58 -12.71 3.66
N GLU A 53 -0.25 -11.79 3.13
CA GLU A 53 0.22 -10.76 2.20
C GLU A 53 1.15 -9.77 2.90
N ILE A 54 0.81 -9.34 4.12
CA ILE A 54 1.69 -8.50 4.94
C ILE A 54 3.02 -9.22 5.17
N TYR A 55 2.99 -10.50 5.54
CA TYR A 55 4.19 -11.29 5.78
C TYR A 55 5.09 -11.36 4.54
N LYS A 56 4.52 -11.49 3.34
CA LYS A 56 5.28 -11.44 2.07
C LYS A 56 6.01 -10.12 1.89
N PHE A 57 5.37 -8.98 2.14
CA PHE A 57 6.03 -7.67 1.99
C PHE A 57 7.13 -7.43 3.03
N ILE A 58 6.92 -7.91 4.25
CA ILE A 58 7.92 -7.79 5.32
C ILE A 58 9.12 -8.71 5.06
N THR A 59 8.86 -9.92 4.56
CA THR A 59 9.87 -10.98 4.40
C THR A 59 10.59 -10.95 3.06
N ASN A 60 10.01 -10.34 2.01
CA ASN A 60 10.65 -10.20 0.69
C ASN A 60 11.91 -9.32 0.66
N LYS A 61 12.36 -8.78 1.81
CA LYS A 61 13.71 -8.20 1.98
C LYS A 61 14.74 -9.13 2.62
N ILE A 62 14.36 -10.37 2.95
CA ILE A 62 15.29 -11.41 3.37
C ILE A 62 15.56 -12.28 2.15
N ASN A 63 16.74 -12.11 1.54
CA ASN A 63 17.27 -13.07 0.59
C ASN A 63 17.45 -14.40 1.34
N ILE A 64 16.51 -15.33 1.21
CA ILE A 64 16.58 -16.65 1.86
C ILE A 64 17.82 -17.44 1.38
N TYR A 65 18.44 -17.01 0.27
CA TYR A 65 19.71 -17.52 -0.23
C TYR A 65 20.91 -17.22 0.70
N GLU A 66 20.86 -16.20 1.55
CA GLU A 66 21.96 -15.89 2.50
C GLU A 66 21.89 -16.67 3.83
N LEU A 67 20.76 -17.33 4.13
CA LEU A 67 20.59 -18.11 5.37
C LEU A 67 20.81 -19.62 5.17
N LEU A 68 21.18 -20.03 3.96
CA LEU A 68 21.49 -21.43 3.60
C LEU A 68 22.87 -21.58 2.93
N SER A 69 23.74 -20.57 3.03
CA SER A 69 25.16 -20.64 2.65
C SER A 69 26.04 -20.70 3.89
#